data_AF-A5FLF9-F1
#
_entry.id   AF-A5FLF9-F1
#
_cell.length_a   1.000
_cell.length_b   1.000
_cell.length_c   1.000
_cell.angle_alpha   90.00
_cell.angle_beta   90.00
_cell.angle_gamma   90.00
#
_symmetry.space_group_name_H-M   'P 1'
#
loop_
_entity.id
_entity.type
_entity.pdbx_description
1 polymer ?
#
loop_
_entity_poly.entity_id
_entity_poly.type
_entity_poly.pdbx_seq_one_letter_code
_entity_poly.pdbx_strand_id
1 'polypeptide(L)'
;MKMTKKIKSKKVHEPKIKKPESTTEVDYPVFCFKHLQETHNKDYKFYLDFILRLKRISSLSWDYIHTQDRHGYGTEKMPIGKIKKQLPNFITPDVSHLTVFRANSDKRPFLGIRNNNVFHVVFIEENFGDIYDH
;
A
#
# COMPACT_ATOMS: atom_id res chain seq x y z
N MET A 1 -40.11 -4.49 34.78
CA MET A 1 -39.87 -4.22 33.34
C MET A 1 -38.72 -3.23 33.20
N LYS A 2 -37.59 -3.61 32.59
CA LYS A 2 -36.49 -2.67 32.27
C LYS A 2 -36.64 -2.20 30.84
N MET A 3 -36.87 -0.90 30.64
CA MET A 3 -36.88 -0.29 29.30
C MET A 3 -35.44 -0.12 28.80
N THR A 4 -35.12 -0.72 27.66
CA THR A 4 -33.84 -0.54 26.96
C THR A 4 -33.82 0.81 26.26
N LYS A 5 -32.91 1.71 26.69
CA LYS A 5 -32.67 3.00 26.05
C LYS A 5 -32.05 2.77 24.66
N LYS A 6 -32.79 3.03 23.60
CA LYS A 6 -32.29 3.01 22.21
C LYS A 6 -31.34 4.20 22.02
N ILE A 7 -30.05 3.93 21.81
CA ILE A 7 -29.05 4.96 21.52
C ILE A 7 -29.40 5.57 20.15
N LYS A 8 -29.74 6.86 20.10
CA LYS A 8 -29.93 7.59 18.84
C LYS A 8 -28.58 7.60 18.11
N SER A 9 -28.51 7.01 16.91
CA SER A 9 -27.31 7.12 16.08
C SER A 9 -27.11 8.60 15.75
N LYS A 10 -25.93 9.14 16.09
CA LYS A 10 -25.54 10.45 15.55
C LYS A 10 -25.47 10.29 14.04
N LYS A 11 -26.27 11.04 13.28
CA LYS A 11 -26.04 11.22 11.84
C LYS A 11 -24.65 11.82 11.69
N VAL A 12 -23.67 10.97 11.38
CA VAL A 12 -22.33 11.43 11.01
C VAL A 12 -22.48 12.13 9.68
N HIS A 13 -22.24 13.44 9.64
CA HIS A 13 -22.18 14.17 8.39
C HIS A 13 -20.87 13.75 7.72
N GLU A 14 -20.95 12.99 6.62
CA GLU A 14 -19.75 12.67 5.85
C GLU A 14 -19.09 13.97 5.38
N PRO A 15 -17.76 14.09 5.49
CA PRO A 15 -17.06 15.23 4.94
C PRO A 15 -17.32 15.29 3.42
N LYS A 16 -17.78 16.47 2.95
CA LYS A 16 -17.99 16.76 1.53
C LYS A 16 -16.64 16.97 0.85
N ILE A 17 -15.91 15.89 0.63
CA ILE A 17 -14.76 15.90 -0.27
C ILE A 17 -15.33 15.88 -1.68
N LYS A 18 -14.70 16.59 -2.62
CA LYS A 18 -14.91 16.34 -4.06
C LYS A 18 -14.43 14.93 -4.36
N LYS A 19 -15.27 13.93 -4.06
CA LYS A 19 -15.12 12.59 -4.58
C LYS A 19 -15.29 12.73 -6.10
N PRO A 20 -14.42 12.14 -6.94
CA PRO A 20 -14.72 12.06 -8.36
C PRO A 20 -16.14 11.49 -8.51
N GLU A 21 -17.01 12.24 -9.18
CA GLU A 21 -18.44 11.93 -9.30
C GLU A 21 -18.62 10.65 -10.13
N SER A 22 -18.75 9.52 -9.45
CA SER A 22 -19.32 8.24 -9.91
C SER A 22 -18.85 7.63 -11.24
N THR A 23 -18.48 6.34 -11.16
CA THR A 23 -18.34 5.33 -12.25
C THR A 23 -17.07 5.29 -13.11
N THR A 24 -16.20 6.28 -13.09
CA THR A 24 -14.82 6.08 -13.56
C THR A 24 -14.02 5.47 -12.43
N GLU A 25 -13.56 4.22 -12.58
CA GLU A 25 -12.61 3.60 -11.67
C GLU A 25 -11.52 4.61 -11.32
N VAL A 26 -11.29 4.83 -10.03
CA VAL A 26 -10.15 5.62 -9.57
C VAL A 26 -8.90 4.91 -10.08
N ASP A 27 -8.32 5.41 -11.17
CA ASP A 27 -7.20 4.72 -11.83
C ASP A 27 -5.85 5.09 -11.20
N TYR A 28 -5.83 5.72 -10.02
CA TYR A 28 -4.60 5.97 -9.28
C TYR A 28 -4.50 5.11 -8.02
N PRO A 29 -3.28 4.80 -7.54
CA PRO A 29 -3.10 4.04 -6.31
C PRO A 29 -3.60 4.78 -5.07
N VAL A 30 -4.41 4.08 -4.26
CA VAL A 30 -4.77 4.46 -2.90
C VAL A 30 -4.01 3.56 -1.93
N PHE A 31 -3.09 4.12 -1.15
CA PHE A 31 -2.28 3.33 -0.23
C PHE A 31 -3.01 3.01 1.07
N CYS A 32 -3.12 1.72 1.39
CA CYS A 32 -3.67 1.22 2.63
C CYS A 32 -2.55 0.61 3.50
N PHE A 33 -2.36 1.15 4.69
CA PHE A 33 -1.35 0.68 5.66
C PHE A 33 -1.92 -0.23 6.75
N LYS A 34 -3.21 -0.61 6.66
CA LYS A 34 -3.86 -1.49 7.64
C LYS A 34 -3.13 -2.82 7.86
N HIS A 35 -2.43 -3.32 6.84
CA HIS A 35 -1.75 -4.61 6.85
C HIS A 35 -0.23 -4.51 6.85
N LEU A 36 0.30 -3.30 7.03
CA LEU A 36 1.74 -3.08 7.14
C LEU A 36 2.27 -3.88 8.33
N GLN A 37 3.23 -4.76 8.08
CA GLN A 37 3.95 -5.48 9.13
C GLN A 37 4.90 -4.52 9.85
N GLU A 38 5.17 -4.78 11.13
CA GLU A 38 5.94 -3.88 11.98
C GLU A 38 7.28 -3.47 11.36
N THR A 39 7.59 -2.19 11.54
CA THR A 39 8.81 -1.50 11.12
C THR A 39 9.51 -0.99 12.36
N HIS A 40 10.83 -1.14 12.45
CA HIS A 40 11.58 -0.86 13.69
C HIS A 40 12.70 0.16 13.50
N ASN A 41 12.98 0.61 12.27
CA ASN A 41 14.02 1.59 11.99
C ASN A 41 13.53 3.02 12.26
N LYS A 42 14.44 3.87 12.75
CA LYS A 42 14.22 5.31 13.00
C LYS A 42 14.91 6.18 11.96
N ASP A 43 15.08 5.68 10.74
CA ASP A 43 15.59 6.45 9.59
C ASP A 43 14.52 7.43 9.10
N TYR A 44 14.39 8.57 9.79
CA TYR A 44 13.38 9.57 9.47
C TYR A 44 13.52 10.17 8.07
N LYS A 45 14.75 10.22 7.54
CA LYS A 45 14.98 10.72 6.18
C LYS A 45 14.41 9.73 5.15
N PHE A 46 14.66 8.43 5.32
CA PHE A 46 14.05 7.40 4.49
C PHE A 46 12.52 7.53 4.47
N TYR A 47 11.90 7.69 5.64
CA TYR A 47 10.44 7.82 5.73
C TYR A 47 9.89 9.09 5.10
N LEU A 48 10.60 10.21 5.20
CA LEU A 48 10.23 11.43 4.49
C LEU A 48 10.27 11.20 2.97
N ASP A 49 11.37 10.63 2.46
CA ASP A 49 11.54 10.35 1.03
C ASP A 49 10.48 9.34 0.55
N PHE A 50 10.13 8.35 1.38
CA PHE A 50 9.07 7.38 1.11
C PHE A 50 7.69 8.05 1.01
N ILE A 51 7.33 8.96 1.92
CA ILE A 51 6.06 9.70 1.84
C ILE A 51 6.00 10.55 0.56
N LEU A 52 7.09 11.21 0.19
CA LEU A 52 7.17 11.98 -1.06
C LEU A 52 7.02 11.06 -2.30
N ARG A 53 7.61 9.87 -2.25
CA ARG A 53 7.46 8.85 -3.28
C ARG A 53 6.02 8.38 -3.41
N LEU A 54 5.33 8.05 -2.32
CA LEU A 54 3.92 7.67 -2.31
C LEU A 54 3.03 8.78 -2.86
N LYS A 55 3.28 10.04 -2.48
CA LYS A 55 2.56 11.20 -3.03
C LYS A 55 2.74 11.28 -4.55
N ARG A 56 3.94 11.01 -5.06
CA ARG A 56 4.16 11.00 -6.50
C ARG A 56 3.44 9.84 -7.18
N ILE A 57 3.57 8.60 -6.67
CA ILE A 57 2.92 7.42 -7.25
C ILE A 57 1.39 7.56 -7.24
N SER A 58 0.79 8.07 -6.16
CA SER A 58 -0.65 8.31 -6.07
C SER A 58 -1.18 9.42 -6.99
N SER A 59 -0.29 10.19 -7.64
CA SER A 59 -0.67 11.16 -8.68
C SER A 59 -0.64 10.58 -10.10
N LEU A 60 -0.25 9.31 -10.26
CA LEU A 60 -0.13 8.63 -11.56
C LEU A 60 -1.27 7.63 -11.73
N SER A 61 -1.65 7.38 -12.97
CA SER A 61 -2.53 6.25 -13.29
C SER A 61 -1.80 4.92 -13.17
N TRP A 62 -2.54 3.84 -12.95
CA TRP A 62 -1.98 2.49 -13.02
C TRP A 62 -1.43 2.21 -14.40
N ASP A 63 -2.14 2.57 -15.47
CA ASP A 63 -1.65 2.38 -16.84
C ASP A 63 -0.28 3.05 -17.04
N TYR A 64 -0.12 4.29 -16.58
CA TYR A 64 1.16 4.97 -16.65
C TYR A 64 2.22 4.28 -15.81
N ILE A 65 1.90 3.84 -14.59
CA ILE A 65 2.82 3.09 -13.71
C ILE A 65 3.35 1.83 -14.43
N HIS A 66 2.49 1.08 -15.14
CA HIS A 66 2.91 -0.13 -15.85
C HIS A 66 3.88 0.14 -17.00
N THR A 67 3.91 1.36 -17.55
CA THR A 67 4.88 1.73 -18.59
C THR A 67 6.20 2.27 -18.04
N GLN A 68 6.30 2.51 -16.73
CA GLN A 68 7.52 3.06 -16.13
C GLN A 68 8.54 1.96 -15.79
N ASP A 69 9.81 2.37 -15.73
CA ASP A 69 10.89 1.51 -15.25
C ASP A 69 10.69 1.12 -13.77
N ARG A 70 11.08 -0.11 -13.41
CA ARG A 70 10.96 -0.70 -12.06
C ARG A 70 11.80 0.01 -11.00
N HIS A 71 12.87 0.70 -11.38
CA HIS A 71 13.65 1.57 -10.48
C HIS A 71 13.10 3.00 -10.46
N GLY A 72 12.35 3.37 -11.50
CA GLY A 72 11.45 4.52 -11.53
C GLY A 72 10.13 4.24 -10.78
N TYR A 73 9.03 4.81 -11.27
CA TYR A 73 7.71 4.67 -10.63
C TYR A 73 6.98 3.36 -10.98
N GLY A 74 7.61 2.49 -11.76
CA GLY A 74 7.03 1.22 -12.18
C GLY A 74 7.09 0.16 -11.10
N THR A 75 6.64 -1.05 -11.48
CA THR A 75 6.54 -2.19 -10.56
C THR A 75 7.20 -3.43 -11.12
N GLU A 76 7.56 -4.35 -10.23
CA GLU A 76 7.91 -5.73 -10.57
C GLU A 76 7.12 -6.73 -9.70
N LYS A 77 7.15 -8.00 -10.07
CA LYS A 77 6.49 -9.09 -9.31
C LYS A 77 7.53 -9.82 -8.45
N MET A 78 7.26 -9.94 -7.15
CA MET A 78 8.04 -10.76 -6.22
C MET A 78 7.28 -12.04 -5.89
N PRO A 79 7.74 -13.23 -6.32
CA PRO A 79 7.14 -14.49 -5.92
C PRO A 79 7.13 -14.64 -4.40
N ILE A 80 6.02 -15.14 -3.84
CA ILE A 80 5.88 -15.31 -2.38
C ILE A 80 7.00 -16.18 -1.80
N GLY A 81 7.42 -17.22 -2.52
CA GLY A 81 8.49 -18.12 -2.07
C GLY A 81 9.87 -17.48 -1.90
N LYS A 82 10.07 -16.24 -2.37
CA LYS A 82 11.29 -15.46 -2.13
C LYS A 82 11.23 -14.56 -0.89
N ILE A 83 10.05 -14.40 -0.30
CA ILE A 83 9.85 -13.53 0.85
C ILE A 83 10.22 -14.31 2.11
N LYS A 84 11.19 -13.80 2.87
CA LYS A 84 11.67 -14.40 4.12
C LYS A 84 10.69 -14.20 5.27
N LYS A 85 9.97 -13.08 5.26
CA LYS A 85 9.02 -12.71 6.32
C LYS A 85 7.72 -13.49 6.19
N GLN A 86 7.11 -13.81 7.33
CA GLN A 86 5.77 -14.40 7.37
C GLN A 86 4.76 -13.47 6.70
N LEU A 87 3.95 -14.03 5.80
CA LEU A 87 2.85 -13.30 5.18
C LEU A 87 1.69 -13.12 6.16
N PRO A 88 1.07 -11.94 6.24
CA PRO A 88 -0.12 -11.75 7.05
C PRO A 88 -1.33 -12.52 6.52
N ASN A 89 -2.19 -12.97 7.44
CA ASN A 89 -3.31 -13.87 7.17
C ASN A 89 -4.37 -13.37 6.16
N PHE A 90 -4.35 -12.08 5.80
CA PHE A 90 -5.25 -11.56 4.78
C PHE A 90 -4.83 -11.94 3.35
N ILE A 91 -3.57 -12.35 3.16
CA ILE A 91 -3.06 -12.85 1.89
C ILE A 91 -3.45 -14.31 1.79
N THR A 92 -4.28 -14.61 0.80
CA THR A 92 -4.82 -15.95 0.58
C THR A 92 -3.80 -16.85 -0.15
N PRO A 93 -3.90 -18.19 -0.02
CA PRO A 93 -2.94 -19.12 -0.63
C PRO A 93 -2.85 -19.08 -2.17
N ASP A 94 -3.86 -18.55 -2.86
CA ASP A 94 -3.90 -18.39 -4.32
C ASP A 94 -3.06 -17.21 -4.83
N VAL A 95 -2.66 -16.29 -3.95
CA VAL A 95 -1.72 -15.23 -4.31
C VAL A 95 -0.36 -15.88 -4.57
N SER A 96 0.21 -15.67 -5.75
CA SER A 96 1.52 -16.24 -6.13
C SER A 96 2.68 -15.26 -5.97
N HIS A 97 2.39 -13.95 -5.94
CA HIS A 97 3.37 -12.89 -5.89
C HIS A 97 2.81 -11.63 -5.24
N LEU A 98 3.71 -10.80 -4.70
CA LEU A 98 3.43 -9.42 -4.33
C LEU A 98 3.95 -8.47 -5.41
N THR A 99 3.32 -7.30 -5.51
CA THR A 99 3.80 -6.19 -6.33
C THR A 99 4.87 -5.42 -5.55
N VAL A 100 5.96 -5.10 -6.23
CA VAL A 100 7.11 -4.38 -5.69
C VAL A 100 7.16 -2.99 -6.30
N PHE A 101 7.31 -1.98 -5.45
CA PHE A 101 7.71 -0.62 -5.82
C PHE A 101 9.02 -0.26 -5.13
N ARG A 102 9.74 0.74 -5.62
CA ARG A 102 10.85 1.35 -4.88
C ARG A 102 10.34 2.41 -3.90
N ALA A 103 10.77 2.30 -2.65
CA ALA A 103 10.42 3.20 -1.56
C ALA A 103 11.03 4.59 -1.76
N ASN A 104 12.23 4.66 -2.35
CA ASN A 104 12.93 5.90 -2.69
C ASN A 104 13.96 5.64 -3.82
N SER A 105 14.92 6.55 -4.01
CA SER A 105 15.99 6.41 -5.00
C SER A 105 17.13 5.47 -4.60
N ASP A 106 17.19 5.01 -3.35
CA ASP A 106 18.26 4.10 -2.88
C ASP A 106 18.01 2.63 -3.22
N LYS A 107 16.86 2.32 -3.86
CA LYS A 107 16.43 1.00 -4.35
C LYS A 107 15.82 0.07 -3.31
N ARG A 108 15.73 0.45 -2.03
CA ARG A 108 14.92 -0.30 -1.05
C ARG A 108 13.46 -0.39 -1.53
N PRO A 109 12.85 -1.57 -1.61
CA PRO A 109 11.48 -1.74 -2.04
C PRO A 109 10.45 -1.65 -0.92
N PHE A 110 9.20 -1.42 -1.30
CA PHE A 110 8.03 -1.77 -0.50
C PHE A 110 7.13 -2.70 -1.32
N LEU A 111 6.50 -3.65 -0.62
CA LEU A 111 5.73 -4.73 -1.22
C LEU A 111 4.28 -4.64 -0.78
N GLY A 112 3.38 -5.02 -1.68
CA GLY A 112 1.97 -5.06 -1.38
C GLY A 112 1.16 -5.81 -2.42
N ILE A 113 -0.15 -5.77 -2.26
CA ILE A 113 -1.10 -6.37 -3.18
C ILE A 113 -2.16 -5.33 -3.57
N ARG A 114 -2.48 -5.29 -4.86
CA ARG A 114 -3.52 -4.41 -5.42
C ARG A 114 -4.88 -5.10 -5.34
N ASN A 115 -5.86 -4.40 -4.78
CA ASN A 115 -7.28 -4.74 -4.84
C ASN A 115 -8.02 -3.54 -5.44
N ASN A 116 -8.42 -3.64 -6.71
CA ASN A 116 -8.91 -2.52 -7.51
C ASN A 116 -7.92 -1.33 -7.46
N ASN A 117 -8.32 -0.18 -6.94
CA ASN A 117 -7.46 0.99 -6.81
C ASN A 117 -6.68 1.03 -5.49
N VAL A 118 -7.00 0.15 -4.53
CA VAL A 118 -6.35 0.12 -3.23
C VAL A 118 -5.12 -0.75 -3.29
N PHE A 119 -3.97 -0.17 -2.99
CA PHE A 119 -2.72 -0.88 -2.79
C PHE A 119 -2.50 -1.13 -1.29
N HIS A 120 -2.68 -2.38 -0.88
CA HIS A 120 -2.41 -2.78 0.50
C HIS A 120 -0.91 -2.98 0.68
N VAL A 121 -0.26 -2.03 1.35
CA VAL A 121 1.16 -2.12 1.71
C VAL A 121 1.32 -3.16 2.80
N VAL A 122 2.21 -4.12 2.57
CA VAL A 122 2.47 -5.26 3.46
C VAL A 122 3.83 -5.15 4.11
N PHE A 123 4.87 -4.84 3.32
CA PHE A 123 6.23 -4.72 3.81
C PHE A 123 6.90 -3.46 3.27
N ILE A 124 7.79 -2.89 4.07
CA ILE A 124 8.73 -1.85 3.66
C ILE A 124 10.11 -2.39 4.03
N GLU A 125 11.04 -2.41 3.08
CA GLU A 125 12.41 -2.83 3.36
C GLU A 125 13.17 -1.66 3.99
N GLU A 126 13.37 -1.72 5.30
CA GLU A 126 14.11 -0.68 6.02
C GLU A 126 15.62 -0.89 5.86
N ASN A 127 16.09 -2.13 5.79
CA ASN A 127 17.47 -2.49 5.50
C ASN A 127 17.53 -3.55 4.39
N PHE A 128 18.52 -3.45 3.52
CA PHE A 128 18.72 -4.44 2.45
C PHE A 128 18.81 -5.84 3.01
N GLY A 129 17.94 -6.73 2.52
CA GLY A 129 17.92 -8.13 2.93
C GLY A 129 16.84 -8.48 3.95
N ASP A 130 16.14 -7.49 4.52
CA ASP A 130 15.09 -7.70 5.53
C ASP A 130 13.91 -8.52 4.98
N ILE A 131 13.61 -8.36 3.68
CA ILE A 131 12.44 -8.97 3.04
C ILE A 131 12.81 -10.19 2.20
N TYR A 132 13.88 -10.09 1.39
CA TYR A 132 14.32 -11.13 0.46
C TYR A 132 15.83 -11.02 0.21
N ASP A 133 16.43 -12.01 -0.43
CA ASP A 133 17.84 -11.95 -0.86
C ASP A 133 17.96 -11.21 -2.20
N HIS A 134 18.71 -10.10 -2.21
CA HIS A 134 18.91 -9.21 -3.37
C HIS A 134 19.75 -9.84 -4.49
#